data_AF-A0A316VH19-F1
#
_entry.id   AF-A0A316VH19-F1
#
_cell.length_a   1.000
_cell.length_b   1.000
_cell.length_c   1.000
_cell.angle_alpha   90.00
_cell.angle_beta   90.00
_cell.angle_gamma   90.00
#
_symmetry.space_group_name_H-M   'P 1'
#
loop_
_entity.id
_entity.type
_entity.pdbx_description
1 polymer ?
#
loop_
_entity_poly.entity_id
_entity_poly.type
_entity_poly.pdbx_seq_one_letter_code
_entity_poly.pdbx_strand_id
1 'polypeptide(L)'
;ISPSIIDMEIFGQLLEMDDEEDREFSKEIVWNYFDQAETTFQKMDDALEKKDLPELSTLGHFLKGSSAAVGVIKVRDSCEYMQHYGKKADKDGITELSEAEALEKIRTTLRDVKVEYKEAEKALRQIYSDASD
;
A
#
# COMPACT_ATOMS: atom_id res chain seq x y z
N ILE A 1 13.25 13.58 1.99
CA ILE A 1 12.20 12.53 2.11
C ILE A 1 12.52 11.70 3.34
N SER A 2 11.53 11.36 4.17
CA SER A 2 11.78 10.53 5.35
C SER A 2 12.05 9.08 4.92
N PRO A 3 13.15 8.43 5.35
CA PRO A 3 13.43 7.02 5.03
C PRO A 3 12.41 6.05 5.64
N SER A 4 11.50 6.55 6.49
CA SER A 4 10.38 5.79 7.04
C SER A 4 9.13 5.74 6.16
N ILE A 5 9.14 6.42 5.00
CA ILE A 5 7.97 6.49 4.08
C ILE A 5 8.28 5.70 2.80
N ILE A 6 9.42 6.02 2.17
CA ILE A 6 9.90 5.36 0.95
C ILE A 6 11.20 4.63 1.27
N ASP A 7 11.23 3.35 0.95
CA ASP A 7 12.43 2.53 0.90
C ASP A 7 13.25 2.96 -0.32
N MET A 8 14.29 3.77 -0.06
CA MET A 8 15.12 4.32 -1.13
C MET A 8 16.03 3.26 -1.78
N GLU A 9 16.23 2.09 -1.17
CA GLU A 9 16.97 1.01 -1.81
C GLU A 9 16.11 0.37 -2.91
N ILE A 10 14.87 0.00 -2.58
CA ILE A 10 13.90 -0.54 -3.55
C ILE A 10 13.54 0.52 -4.60
N PHE A 11 13.28 1.75 -4.16
CA PHE A 11 12.95 2.82 -5.10
C PHE A 11 14.14 3.18 -6.00
N GLY A 12 15.37 3.10 -5.49
CA GLY A 12 16.58 3.26 -6.29
C GLY A 12 16.70 2.22 -7.40
N GLN A 13 16.41 0.94 -7.10
CA GLN A 13 16.36 -0.11 -8.13
C GLN A 13 15.31 0.18 -9.20
N LEU A 14 14.15 0.73 -8.83
CA LEU A 14 13.14 1.15 -9.80
C LEU A 14 13.64 2.31 -10.69
N LEU A 15 14.38 3.26 -10.11
CA LEU A 15 15.00 4.37 -10.86
C LEU A 15 16.16 3.94 -11.76
N GLU A 16 16.83 2.83 -11.46
CA GLU A 16 17.87 2.23 -12.31
C GLU A 16 17.30 1.54 -13.56
N MET A 17 15.98 1.30 -13.59
CA MET A 17 15.29 0.77 -14.76
C MET A 17 14.90 1.84 -15.79
N ASP A 18 15.02 3.12 -15.43
CA ASP A 18 14.84 4.23 -16.37
C ASP A 18 15.99 4.26 -17.38
N ASP A 19 15.71 4.71 -18.61
CA ASP A 19 16.75 5.04 -19.59
C ASP A 19 17.53 6.29 -19.13
N GLU A 20 18.79 6.44 -19.55
CA GLU A 20 19.68 7.53 -19.10
C GLU A 20 19.12 8.95 -19.36
N GLU A 21 18.17 9.08 -20.29
CA GLU A 21 17.68 10.36 -20.79
C GLU A 21 16.38 10.84 -20.12
N ASP A 22 15.62 9.98 -19.42
CA ASP A 22 14.39 10.40 -18.73
C ASP A 22 14.01 9.55 -17.51
N ARG A 23 12.82 9.81 -16.96
CA ARG A 23 12.24 9.11 -15.80
C ARG A 23 10.90 8.46 -16.14
N GLU A 24 10.65 8.14 -17.42
CA GLU A 24 9.32 7.76 -17.90
C GLU A 24 8.84 6.43 -17.30
N PHE A 25 9.71 5.41 -17.29
CA PHE A 25 9.34 4.07 -16.83
C PHE A 25 8.97 4.06 -15.34
N SER A 26 9.86 4.55 -14.48
CA SER A 26 9.62 4.58 -13.03
C SER A 26 8.40 5.44 -12.69
N LYS A 27 8.21 6.56 -13.41
CA LYS A 27 7.04 7.42 -13.27
C LYS A 27 5.75 6.69 -13.65
N GLU A 28 5.74 5.94 -14.75
CA GLU A 28 4.57 5.15 -15.14
C GLU A 28 4.19 4.14 -14.04
N ILE A 29 5.17 3.41 -13.50
CA ILE A 29 4.95 2.45 -12.41
C ILE A 29 4.37 3.14 -11.17
N VAL A 30 4.87 4.31 -10.80
CA VAL A 30 4.39 5.08 -9.64
C VAL A 30 2.98 5.63 -9.85
N TRP A 31 2.64 6.11 -11.05
CA TRP A 31 1.29 6.58 -11.34
C TRP A 31 0.29 5.42 -11.40
N ASN A 32 0.67 4.29 -11.99
CA ASN A 32 -0.12 3.07 -11.96
C ASN A 32 -0.36 2.59 -10.53
N TYR A 33 0.63 2.72 -9.63
CA TYR A 33 0.46 2.44 -8.21
C TYR A 33 -0.61 3.34 -7.57
N PHE A 34 -0.65 4.63 -7.88
CA PHE A 34 -1.66 5.54 -7.34
C PHE A 34 -3.08 5.10 -7.73
N ASP A 35 -3.30 4.83 -9.01
CA ASP A 35 -4.61 4.38 -9.51
C ASP A 35 -5.03 3.04 -8.89
N GLN A 36 -4.08 2.11 -8.75
CA GLN A 36 -4.31 0.83 -8.09
C GLN A 36 -4.66 1.00 -6.61
N ALA A 37 -3.97 1.87 -5.88
CA ALA A 37 -4.22 2.13 -4.48
C ALA A 37 -5.62 2.71 -4.27
N GLU A 38 -5.98 3.76 -5.00
CA GLU A 38 -7.29 4.41 -4.87
C GLU A 38 -8.45 3.47 -5.25
N THR A 39 -8.28 2.71 -6.34
CA THR A 39 -9.26 1.69 -6.75
C THR A 39 -9.40 0.58 -5.70
N THR A 40 -8.28 0.13 -5.13
CA THR A 40 -8.29 -0.93 -4.12
C THR A 40 -8.94 -0.46 -2.82
N PHE A 41 -8.70 0.77 -2.41
CA PHE A 41 -9.33 1.33 -1.21
C PHE A 41 -10.86 1.39 -1.34
N GLN A 42 -11.38 1.77 -2.51
CA GLN A 42 -12.82 1.76 -2.75
C GLN A 42 -13.39 0.33 -2.62
N LYS A 43 -12.71 -0.66 -3.21
CA LYS A 43 -13.12 -2.08 -3.07
C LYS A 43 -13.04 -2.57 -1.64
N MET A 44 -12.04 -2.12 -0.87
CA MET A 44 -11.89 -2.47 0.54
C MET A 44 -13.03 -1.87 1.38
N ASP A 45 -13.46 -0.64 1.11
CA ASP A 45 -14.63 -0.04 1.78
C ASP A 45 -15.89 -0.88 1.49
N ASP A 46 -16.14 -1.19 0.21
CA ASP A 46 -17.30 -2.01 -0.20
C ASP A 46 -17.29 -3.41 0.45
N ALA A 47 -16.11 -4.05 0.50
CA ALA A 47 -15.94 -5.35 1.13
C ALA A 47 -16.14 -5.28 2.65
N LEU A 48 -15.67 -4.21 3.30
CA LEU A 48 -15.85 -3.99 4.72
C LEU A 48 -17.32 -3.76 5.10
N GLU A 49 -18.09 -3.04 4.28
CA GLU A 49 -19.53 -2.89 4.47
C GLU A 49 -20.25 -4.23 4.39
N LYS A 50 -19.83 -5.09 3.47
CA LYS A 50 -20.35 -6.47 3.30
C LYS A 50 -19.77 -7.46 4.32
N LYS A 51 -18.79 -7.05 5.13
CA LYS A 51 -18.03 -7.89 6.06
C LYS A 51 -17.34 -9.08 5.36
N ASP A 52 -16.90 -8.90 4.13
CA ASP A 52 -16.26 -9.93 3.31
C ASP A 52 -14.76 -10.05 3.65
N LEU A 53 -14.46 -10.80 4.72
CA LEU A 53 -13.09 -11.02 5.19
C LEU A 53 -12.17 -11.67 4.13
N PRO A 54 -12.60 -12.70 3.36
CA PRO A 54 -11.79 -13.24 2.26
C PRO A 54 -11.42 -12.21 1.20
N GLU A 55 -12.35 -11.37 0.77
CA GLU A 55 -12.08 -10.30 -0.20
C GLU A 55 -11.12 -9.25 0.39
N LEU A 56 -11.34 -8.83 1.64
CA LEU A 56 -10.44 -7.90 2.35
C LEU A 56 -9.01 -8.44 2.45
N SER A 57 -8.85 -9.75 2.70
CA SER A 57 -7.53 -10.40 2.70
C SER A 57 -6.88 -10.35 1.31
N THR A 58 -7.66 -10.60 0.27
CA THR A 58 -7.18 -10.62 -1.12
C THR A 58 -6.75 -9.23 -1.59
N LEU A 59 -7.56 -8.22 -1.30
CA LEU A 59 -7.24 -6.82 -1.59
C LEU A 59 -6.03 -6.33 -0.80
N GLY A 60 -5.92 -6.71 0.48
CA GLY A 60 -4.74 -6.42 1.31
C GLY A 60 -3.47 -7.04 0.71
N HIS A 61 -3.53 -8.30 0.30
CA HIS A 61 -2.39 -8.95 -0.36
C HIS A 61 -1.99 -8.26 -1.67
N PHE A 62 -2.96 -7.88 -2.50
CA PHE A 62 -2.73 -7.20 -3.76
C PHE A 62 -2.01 -5.86 -3.56
N LEU A 63 -2.57 -4.99 -2.70
CA LEU A 63 -1.99 -3.67 -2.46
C LEU A 63 -0.67 -3.72 -1.69
N LYS A 64 -0.44 -4.76 -0.88
CA LYS A 64 0.88 -5.04 -0.29
C LYS A 64 1.94 -5.23 -1.38
N GLY A 65 1.66 -6.08 -2.37
CA GLY A 65 2.59 -6.35 -3.47
C GLY A 65 2.86 -5.09 -4.30
N SER A 66 1.80 -4.36 -4.64
CA SER A 66 1.92 -3.10 -5.39
C SER A 66 2.74 -2.05 -4.64
N SER A 67 2.49 -1.87 -3.33
CA SER A 67 3.25 -0.94 -2.48
C SER A 67 4.72 -1.35 -2.32
N ALA A 68 5.01 -2.65 -2.23
CA ALA A 68 6.38 -3.16 -2.15
C ALA A 68 7.17 -2.85 -3.43
N ALA A 69 6.55 -2.96 -4.61
CA ALA A 69 7.22 -2.69 -5.89
C ALA A 69 7.69 -1.23 -6.05
N VAL A 70 7.02 -0.28 -5.39
CA VAL A 70 7.40 1.15 -5.39
C VAL A 70 8.08 1.60 -4.08
N GLY A 71 8.44 0.66 -3.20
CA GLY A 71 9.14 0.96 -1.95
C GLY A 71 8.29 1.69 -0.89
N VAL A 72 6.95 1.67 -0.96
CA VAL A 72 6.10 2.35 0.03
C VAL A 72 5.92 1.46 1.26
N ILE A 73 6.71 1.74 2.30
CA ILE A 73 6.89 0.86 3.47
C ILE A 73 5.62 0.72 4.31
N LYS A 74 5.06 1.84 4.79
CA LYS A 74 3.95 1.80 5.75
C LYS A 74 2.69 1.18 5.15
N VAL A 75 2.37 1.54 3.90
CA VAL A 75 1.22 0.96 3.20
C VAL A 75 1.39 -0.54 2.99
N ARG A 76 2.59 -1.00 2.61
CA ARG A 76 2.91 -2.44 2.51
C ARG A 76 2.62 -3.16 3.82
N ASP A 77 3.14 -2.64 4.94
CA ASP A 77 3.03 -3.28 6.25
C ASP A 77 1.57 -3.29 6.75
N SER A 78 0.87 -2.16 6.63
CA SER A 78 -0.56 -2.07 6.98
C SER A 78 -1.42 -3.01 6.12
N CYS A 79 -1.12 -3.16 4.83
CA CYS A 79 -1.79 -4.10 3.94
C CYS A 79 -1.48 -5.57 4.28
N GLU A 80 -0.30 -5.87 4.82
CA GLU A 80 0.00 -7.19 5.39
C GLU A 80 -0.87 -7.49 6.61
N TYR A 81 -1.05 -6.51 7.50
CA TYR A 81 -1.96 -6.68 8.63
C TYR A 81 -3.40 -6.89 8.17
N MET A 82 -3.88 -6.13 7.17
CA MET A 82 -5.20 -6.37 6.57
C MET A 82 -5.34 -7.78 5.97
N GLN A 83 -4.28 -8.29 5.32
CA GLN A 83 -4.24 -9.65 4.81
C GLN A 83 -4.43 -10.68 5.94
N HIS A 84 -3.73 -10.50 7.07
CA HIS A 84 -3.86 -11.39 8.22
C HIS A 84 -5.23 -11.29 8.90
N TYR A 85 -5.74 -10.07 9.11
CA TYR A 85 -7.04 -9.86 9.71
C TYR A 85 -8.17 -10.47 8.88
N GLY A 86 -8.11 -10.36 7.55
CA GLY A 86 -9.07 -11.01 6.65
C GLY A 86 -9.04 -12.55 6.72
N LYS A 87 -7.96 -13.14 7.27
CA LYS A 87 -7.86 -14.58 7.58
C LYS A 87 -8.21 -14.91 9.03
N LYS A 88 -8.72 -13.93 9.79
CA LYS A 88 -8.98 -14.02 11.23
C LYS A 88 -7.73 -14.36 12.05
N ALA A 89 -6.59 -13.80 11.65
CA ALA A 89 -5.35 -13.81 12.42
C ALA A 89 -4.94 -12.38 12.75
N ASP A 90 -4.33 -12.13 13.92
CA ASP A 90 -3.80 -10.82 14.29
C ASP A 90 -2.57 -10.47 13.43
N LYS A 91 -1.94 -9.31 13.68
CA LYS A 91 -0.84 -8.78 12.89
C LYS A 91 0.40 -9.69 12.82
N ASP A 92 0.53 -10.62 13.75
CA ASP A 92 1.59 -11.64 13.76
C ASP A 92 1.32 -12.81 12.81
N GLY A 93 0.10 -12.89 12.25
CA GLY A 93 -0.35 -13.96 11.37
C GLY A 93 -0.59 -15.30 12.06
N ILE A 94 -0.51 -15.35 13.40
CA ILE A 94 -0.57 -16.58 14.22
C ILE A 94 -1.72 -16.52 15.22
N THR A 95 -1.88 -15.41 15.91
CA THR A 95 -2.89 -15.25 16.95
C THR A 95 -4.28 -15.23 16.33
N GLU A 96 -5.15 -16.20 16.65
CA GLU A 96 -6.51 -16.24 16.12
C GLU A 96 -7.38 -15.09 16.66
N LEU A 97 -8.23 -14.55 15.79
CA LEU A 97 -9.21 -13.52 16.11
C LEU A 97 -10.62 -14.03 15.89
N SER A 98 -11.56 -13.51 16.67
CA SER A 98 -12.98 -13.57 16.29
C SER A 98 -13.22 -12.72 15.04
N GLU A 99 -14.31 -13.00 14.32
CA GLU A 99 -14.72 -12.19 13.17
C GLU A 99 -14.96 -10.72 13.55
N ALA A 100 -15.53 -10.46 14.73
CA ALA A 100 -15.77 -9.11 15.22
C ALA A 100 -14.46 -8.34 15.47
N GLU A 101 -13.46 -8.98 16.09
CA GLU A 101 -12.14 -8.39 16.31
C GLU A 101 -11.41 -8.12 15.00
N ALA A 102 -11.48 -9.06 14.06
CA ALA A 102 -10.90 -8.91 12.72
C ALA A 102 -11.50 -7.71 11.98
N LEU A 103 -12.83 -7.59 11.96
CA LEU A 103 -13.52 -6.46 11.30
C LEU A 103 -13.18 -5.10 11.94
N GLU A 104 -13.07 -5.04 13.27
CA GLU A 104 -12.70 -3.80 13.97
C GLU A 104 -11.26 -3.38 13.68
N LYS A 105 -10.32 -4.34 13.70
CA LYS A 105 -8.93 -4.10 13.33
C LYS A 105 -8.82 -3.66 11.86
N ILE A 106 -9.52 -4.32 10.94
CA ILE A 106 -9.55 -3.93 9.52
C ILE A 106 -10.09 -2.51 9.35
N ARG A 107 -11.18 -2.14 10.04
CA ARG A 107 -11.74 -0.78 9.97
C ARG A 107 -10.71 0.27 10.38
N THR A 108 -9.99 0.02 11.46
CA THR A 108 -8.95 0.92 11.96
C THR A 108 -7.78 0.99 10.97
N THR A 109 -7.25 -0.16 10.55
CA THR A 109 -6.13 -0.23 9.61
C THR A 109 -6.46 0.37 8.24
N LEU A 110 -7.68 0.20 7.73
CA LEU A 110 -8.11 0.79 6.46
C LEU A 110 -8.15 2.32 6.52
N ARG A 111 -8.51 2.89 7.67
CA ARG A 111 -8.42 4.35 7.86
C ARG A 111 -6.96 4.80 7.87
N ASP A 112 -6.12 4.10 8.62
CA ASP A 112 -4.74 4.50 8.84
C ASP A 112 -3.91 4.35 7.54
N VAL A 113 -4.10 3.26 6.78
CA VAL A 113 -3.42 3.03 5.50
C VAL A 113 -3.74 4.09 4.43
N LYS A 114 -4.97 4.64 4.45
CA LYS A 114 -5.35 5.76 3.56
C LYS A 114 -4.58 7.04 3.89
N VAL A 115 -4.29 7.27 5.17
CA VAL A 115 -3.44 8.41 5.61
C VAL A 115 -1.99 8.17 5.21
N GLU A 116 -1.47 6.98 5.49
CA GLU A 116 -0.11 6.57 5.12
C GLU A 116 0.13 6.67 3.61
N TYR A 117 -0.87 6.28 2.81
CA TYR A 117 -0.85 6.43 1.36
C TYR A 117 -0.74 7.89 0.94
N LYS A 118 -1.48 8.82 1.54
CA LYS A 118 -1.39 10.25 1.18
C LYS A 118 -0.04 10.86 1.58
N GLU A 119 0.61 10.38 2.64
CA GLU A 119 1.99 10.74 2.96
C GLU A 119 2.97 10.25 1.88
N ALA A 120 2.82 8.98 1.45
CA ALA A 120 3.66 8.37 0.43
C ALA A 120 3.46 8.99 -0.96
N GLU A 121 2.21 9.24 -1.35
CA GLU A 121 1.86 9.89 -2.61
C GLU A 121 2.53 11.27 -2.72
N LYS A 122 2.46 12.06 -1.65
CA LYS A 122 3.12 13.37 -1.60
C LYS A 122 4.64 13.24 -1.76
N ALA A 123 5.26 12.28 -1.07
CA ALA A 123 6.71 12.07 -1.15
C ALA A 123 7.15 11.64 -2.55
N LEU A 124 6.44 10.69 -3.17
CA LEU A 124 6.71 10.21 -4.53
C LEU A 124 6.52 11.32 -5.56
N ARG A 125 5.42 12.09 -5.49
CA ARG A 125 5.20 13.24 -6.39
C ARG A 125 6.30 14.28 -6.28
N GLN A 126 6.84 14.51 -5.08
CA GLN A 126 7.96 15.44 -4.89
C GLN A 126 9.22 14.96 -5.62
N ILE A 127 9.54 13.65 -5.59
CA ILE A 127 10.70 13.11 -6.32
C ILE A 127 10.63 13.46 -7.82
N TYR A 128 9.47 13.25 -8.44
CA TYR A 128 9.29 13.52 -9.87
C TYR A 128 9.05 14.99 -10.22
N SER A 129 8.78 15.85 -9.23
CA SER A 129 8.69 17.31 -9.43
C SER A 129 10.07 17.95 -9.34
N ASP A 130 10.89 17.49 -8.38
CA ASP A 130 12.29 17.95 -8.22
C ASP A 130 13.19 17.44 -9.36
N ALA A 131 12.78 16.39 -10.08
CA ALA A 131 13.49 15.86 -11.26
C ALA A 131 13.14 16.58 -12.58
N SER A 132 12.19 17.52 -12.57
CA SER A 132 11.76 18.29 -13.75
C SER A 132 12.38 19.69 -13.86
N ASP A 133 13.40 20.00 -13.07
CA ASP A 133 14.21 21.24 -13.11
C ASP A 133 15.66 20.97 -13.55
#